data_AF-A0A7C7BW62-F1
#
_entry.id   AF-A0A7C7BW62-F1
#
_cell.length_a   1.000
_cell.length_b   1.000
_cell.length_c   1.000
_cell.angle_alpha   90.00
_cell.angle_beta   90.00
_cell.angle_gamma   90.00
#
_symmetry.space_group_name_H-M   'P 1'
#
loop_
_entity.id
_entity.type
_entity.pdbx_description
1 polymer ?
#
loop_
_entity_poly.entity_id
_entity_poly.type
_entity_poly.pdbx_seq_one_letter_code
_entity_poly.pdbx_strand_id
1 'polypeptide(L)'
;MPLTTYYFEGLDFASATSLYTDAAMTAPAADGYYSGGGIVRQQLAGFLLSSSICSTCDILCGHPQGALIQNTGSEVGKMTLIVNAEDTLTGPMQVEFYPGQLPAKVTWSVAGGASDSVGKYSSEQEGYVTGFIGTETAGITNALGSNGLSFVGSSYLYDNNTVSWGADNVHTIPAFGNAASGDCTLISGVGDMKKCIIPIPITVAGSEVTITIENCLANPTWTLSVPCQRPLTPIACSAGLGSAPLACVSSLTTTLYSIKVGDPGAVNVTDWVFSDAIGTTVLPDNWYKIDADPSGTPLTTFRALQVENGVVKSIYACP
;
A
#
# COMPACT_ATOMS: atom_id res chain seq x y z
N MET A 1 -24.03 8.08 -15.18
CA MET A 1 -25.41 7.66 -15.57
C MET A 1 -26.37 8.09 -14.48
N PRO A 2 -27.64 8.44 -14.78
CA PRO A 2 -28.59 8.87 -13.74
C PRO A 2 -28.91 7.72 -12.78
N LEU A 3 -28.96 8.04 -11.49
CA LEU A 3 -29.37 7.10 -10.44
C LEU A 3 -30.82 6.68 -10.67
N THR A 4 -31.08 5.38 -10.73
CA THR A 4 -32.42 4.80 -10.85
C THR A 4 -32.63 3.82 -9.69
N THR A 5 -33.81 3.86 -9.07
CA THR A 5 -34.16 2.96 -7.97
C THR A 5 -34.59 1.60 -8.51
N TYR A 6 -33.96 0.54 -7.99
CA TYR A 6 -34.33 -0.86 -8.25
C TYR A 6 -34.68 -1.57 -6.95
N TYR A 7 -35.50 -2.60 -7.04
CA TYR A 7 -35.95 -3.42 -5.92
C TYR A 7 -35.47 -4.86 -6.11
N PHE A 8 -35.11 -5.55 -5.04
CA PHE A 8 -34.69 -6.95 -5.07
C PHE A 8 -35.04 -7.65 -3.77
N GLU A 9 -35.17 -8.96 -3.83
CA GLU A 9 -35.29 -9.82 -2.66
C GLU A 9 -33.92 -10.09 -2.01
N GLY A 10 -33.90 -10.25 -0.69
CA GLY A 10 -32.69 -10.52 0.07
C GLY A 10 -32.28 -9.36 0.98
N LEU A 11 -31.19 -9.58 1.72
CA LEU A 11 -30.63 -8.58 2.64
C LEU A 11 -29.70 -7.60 1.94
N ASP A 12 -29.11 -8.01 0.82
CA ASP A 12 -28.16 -7.24 0.03
C ASP A 12 -28.20 -7.65 -1.45
N PHE A 13 -27.52 -6.86 -2.28
CA PHE A 13 -27.45 -7.12 -3.72
C PHE A 13 -26.60 -8.36 -4.07
N ALA A 14 -25.76 -8.84 -3.15
CA ALA A 14 -24.93 -10.03 -3.34
C ALA A 14 -25.75 -11.34 -3.26
N SER A 15 -26.72 -11.37 -2.35
CA SER A 15 -27.62 -12.50 -2.12
C SER A 15 -28.89 -12.49 -2.97
N ALA A 16 -29.17 -11.37 -3.67
CA ALA A 16 -30.31 -11.24 -4.57
C ALA A 16 -30.26 -12.26 -5.73
N THR A 17 -31.42 -12.68 -6.22
CA THR A 17 -31.56 -13.53 -7.41
C THR A 17 -32.09 -12.76 -8.61
N SER A 18 -32.77 -11.63 -8.41
CA SER A 18 -33.36 -10.78 -9.47
C SER A 18 -33.43 -9.30 -9.06
N LEU A 19 -33.48 -8.39 -10.04
CA LEU A 19 -33.82 -6.97 -9.87
C LEU A 19 -35.16 -6.64 -10.54
N TYR A 20 -35.90 -5.71 -9.94
CA TYR A 20 -37.22 -5.25 -10.36
C TYR A 20 -37.30 -3.72 -10.44
N THR A 21 -38.18 -3.21 -11.29
CA THR A 21 -38.43 -1.76 -11.42
C THR A 21 -39.59 -1.25 -10.55
N ASP A 22 -40.28 -2.15 -9.85
CA ASP A 22 -41.39 -1.82 -8.95
C ASP A 22 -41.23 -2.46 -7.57
N ALA A 23 -41.76 -1.78 -6.55
CA ALA A 23 -41.67 -2.23 -5.16
C ALA A 23 -42.44 -3.53 -4.87
N ALA A 24 -43.40 -3.91 -5.73
CA ALA A 24 -44.12 -5.17 -5.60
C ALA A 24 -43.34 -6.36 -6.21
N MET A 25 -42.17 -6.12 -6.82
CA MET A 25 -41.30 -7.12 -7.42
C MET A 25 -42.02 -7.95 -8.51
N THR A 26 -42.80 -7.27 -9.36
CA THR A 26 -43.60 -7.94 -10.40
C THR A 26 -43.10 -7.69 -11.82
N ALA A 27 -42.33 -6.63 -12.03
CA ALA A 27 -41.71 -6.26 -13.30
C ALA A 27 -40.18 -6.37 -13.19
N PRO A 28 -39.56 -7.45 -13.73
CA PRO A 28 -38.11 -7.58 -13.70
C PRO A 28 -37.47 -6.43 -14.49
N ALA A 29 -36.35 -5.93 -13.98
CA ALA A 29 -35.51 -4.98 -14.66
C ALA A 29 -35.00 -5.57 -15.99
N ALA A 30 -34.69 -4.69 -16.95
CA ALA A 30 -34.20 -5.10 -18.26
C ALA A 30 -32.92 -5.95 -18.16
N ASP A 31 -32.60 -6.70 -19.21
CA ASP A 31 -31.30 -7.37 -19.28
C ASP A 31 -30.18 -6.31 -19.36
N GLY A 32 -29.13 -6.48 -18.57
CA GLY A 32 -28.08 -5.48 -18.45
C GLY A 32 -27.18 -5.69 -17.24
N TYR A 33 -26.18 -4.82 -17.10
CA TYR A 33 -25.29 -4.79 -15.94
C TYR A 33 -25.79 -3.79 -14.91
N TYR A 34 -25.78 -4.21 -13.65
CA TYR A 34 -26.24 -3.45 -12.51
C TYR A 34 -25.17 -3.43 -11.42
N SER A 35 -24.98 -2.29 -10.77
CA SER A 35 -24.00 -2.09 -9.71
C SER A 35 -24.67 -1.67 -8.41
N GLY A 36 -24.26 -2.27 -7.30
CA GLY A 36 -24.72 -1.91 -5.96
C GLY A 36 -23.84 -2.58 -4.89
N GLY A 37 -23.52 -1.88 -3.80
CA GLY A 37 -22.71 -2.45 -2.72
C GLY A 37 -21.36 -3.04 -3.17
N GLY A 38 -20.63 -2.31 -4.04
CA GLY A 38 -19.28 -2.70 -4.48
C GLY A 38 -19.19 -3.82 -5.54
N ILE A 39 -20.32 -4.43 -5.92
CA ILE A 39 -20.35 -5.52 -6.91
C ILE A 39 -21.15 -5.14 -8.16
N VAL A 40 -20.78 -5.75 -9.29
CA VAL A 40 -21.52 -5.72 -10.55
C VAL A 40 -22.08 -7.10 -10.83
N ARG A 41 -23.34 -7.14 -11.24
CA ARG A 41 -24.04 -8.35 -11.66
C ARG A 41 -24.75 -8.10 -12.97
N GLN A 42 -24.71 -9.08 -13.85
CA GLN A 42 -25.52 -9.06 -15.07
C GLN A 42 -26.87 -9.69 -14.78
N GLN A 43 -27.96 -8.98 -15.08
CA GLN A 43 -29.29 -9.56 -15.18
C GLN A 43 -29.50 -10.07 -16.61
N LEU A 44 -29.91 -11.33 -16.74
CA LEU A 44 -30.26 -11.96 -18.00
C LEU A 44 -31.52 -12.80 -17.84
N ALA A 45 -32.54 -12.53 -18.66
CA ALA A 45 -33.86 -13.17 -18.59
C ALA A 45 -34.49 -13.09 -17.18
N GLY A 46 -34.27 -11.99 -16.48
CA GLY A 46 -34.78 -11.75 -15.13
C GLY A 46 -33.99 -12.40 -13.99
N PHE A 47 -32.87 -13.08 -14.26
CA PHE A 47 -32.00 -13.66 -13.23
C PHE A 47 -30.67 -12.92 -13.15
N LEU A 48 -30.24 -12.60 -11.93
CA LEU A 48 -28.90 -12.11 -11.66
C LEU A 48 -27.89 -13.26 -11.71
N LEU A 49 -26.94 -13.14 -12.62
CA LEU A 49 -25.80 -14.06 -12.71
C LEU A 49 -24.84 -13.86 -11.51
N SER A 50 -23.77 -14.66 -11.49
CA SER A 50 -22.71 -14.58 -10.48
C SER A 50 -22.19 -13.16 -10.33
N SER A 51 -21.89 -12.76 -9.10
CA SER A 51 -21.25 -11.49 -8.81
C SER A 51 -19.85 -11.41 -9.40
N SER A 52 -19.56 -10.27 -10.00
CA SER A 52 -18.22 -9.81 -10.33
C SER A 52 -17.97 -8.54 -9.52
N ILE A 53 -16.71 -8.27 -9.20
CA ILE A 53 -16.34 -7.03 -8.53
C ILE A 53 -16.65 -5.86 -9.48
N CYS A 54 -17.19 -4.78 -8.93
CA CYS A 54 -17.41 -3.55 -9.69
C CYS A 54 -16.05 -2.84 -9.87
N SER A 55 -15.41 -3.01 -11.01
CA SER A 55 -14.24 -2.21 -11.42
C SER A 55 -14.57 -0.75 -11.75
N THR A 56 -15.66 -0.21 -11.18
CA THR A 56 -16.07 1.21 -11.21
C THR A 56 -16.60 1.70 -9.85
N CYS A 57 -16.60 0.87 -8.80
CA CYS A 57 -16.63 1.33 -7.41
C CYS A 57 -15.21 1.66 -6.94
N ASP A 58 -14.38 2.09 -7.87
CA ASP A 58 -12.96 2.20 -7.69
C ASP A 58 -12.67 3.28 -6.66
N ILE A 59 -11.76 2.94 -5.77
CA ILE A 59 -11.04 3.97 -5.07
C ILE A 59 -10.10 4.56 -6.10
N LEU A 60 -10.47 5.70 -6.67
CA LEU A 60 -9.47 6.53 -7.32
C LEU A 60 -8.41 6.84 -6.28
N CYS A 61 -7.14 6.70 -6.64
CA CYS A 61 -6.08 7.27 -5.84
C CYS A 61 -6.40 8.74 -5.53
N GLY A 62 -5.92 9.26 -4.40
CA GLY A 62 -6.24 10.65 -4.03
C GLY A 62 -7.73 10.93 -3.73
N HIS A 63 -8.53 9.88 -3.46
CA HIS A 63 -9.86 9.92 -2.85
C HIS A 63 -9.95 11.04 -1.79
N PRO A 64 -11.02 11.87 -1.80
CA PRO A 64 -10.93 13.33 -1.69
C PRO A 64 -9.79 13.75 -0.78
N GLN A 65 -8.67 14.12 -1.44
CA GLN A 65 -7.39 14.54 -0.87
C GLN A 65 -7.36 14.55 0.67
N GLY A 66 -7.10 13.38 1.27
CA GLY A 66 -6.98 13.21 2.72
C GLY A 66 -8.03 12.34 3.38
N ALA A 67 -8.95 11.71 2.63
CA ALA A 67 -9.80 10.66 3.19
C ALA A 67 -8.94 9.44 3.57
N LEU A 68 -8.79 9.24 4.87
CA LEU A 68 -8.04 8.14 5.45
C LEU A 68 -8.89 6.87 5.44
N ILE A 69 -8.32 5.77 4.93
CA ILE A 69 -8.91 4.45 5.04
C ILE A 69 -8.47 3.86 6.37
N GLN A 70 -9.40 3.38 7.18
CA GLN A 70 -9.10 2.99 8.55
C GLN A 70 -9.70 1.63 8.89
N ASN A 71 -9.04 0.93 9.82
CA ASN A 71 -9.65 -0.09 10.63
C ASN A 71 -9.76 0.45 12.05
N THR A 72 -10.97 0.43 12.63
CA THR A 72 -11.24 0.96 13.97
C THR A 72 -11.28 -0.12 15.04
N GLY A 73 -10.92 -1.36 14.69
CA GLY A 73 -10.80 -2.50 15.60
C GLY A 73 -11.79 -3.64 15.32
N SER A 74 -12.71 -3.50 14.39
CA SER A 74 -13.75 -4.52 14.15
C SER A 74 -13.31 -5.63 13.19
N GLU A 75 -12.34 -5.39 12.31
CA GLU A 75 -12.00 -6.33 11.23
C GLU A 75 -10.68 -7.08 11.49
N VAL A 76 -10.77 -8.40 11.66
CA VAL A 76 -9.62 -9.31 11.85
C VAL A 76 -9.54 -10.26 10.67
N GLY A 77 -8.34 -10.49 10.14
CA GLY A 77 -8.11 -11.33 8.95
C GLY A 77 -7.55 -10.53 7.79
N LYS A 78 -8.06 -10.75 6.58
CA LYS A 78 -7.55 -10.13 5.35
C LYS A 78 -8.45 -9.01 4.91
N MET A 79 -7.89 -7.84 4.64
CA MET A 79 -8.61 -6.65 4.21
C MET A 79 -8.07 -6.26 2.85
N THR A 80 -8.95 -6.24 1.85
CA THR A 80 -8.58 -5.98 0.46
C THR A 80 -9.15 -4.65 0.01
N LEU A 81 -8.29 -3.86 -0.60
CA LEU A 81 -8.58 -2.58 -1.19
C LEU A 81 -8.17 -2.62 -2.66
N ILE A 82 -9.07 -2.18 -3.55
CA ILE A 82 -8.80 -2.07 -4.98
C ILE A 82 -8.80 -0.58 -5.33
N VAL A 83 -7.67 -0.11 -5.86
CA VAL A 83 -7.40 1.30 -6.16
C VAL A 83 -7.06 1.43 -7.63
N ASN A 84 -7.70 2.39 -8.32
CA ASN A 84 -7.30 2.75 -9.66
C ASN A 84 -6.34 3.93 -9.64
N ALA A 85 -5.21 3.73 -10.31
CA ALA A 85 -4.23 4.77 -10.56
C ALA A 85 -4.79 5.83 -11.53
N GLU A 86 -4.27 7.07 -11.50
CA GLU A 86 -4.69 8.10 -12.47
C GLU A 86 -4.44 7.66 -13.92
N ASP A 87 -5.35 8.01 -14.83
CA ASP A 87 -5.30 7.61 -16.25
C ASP A 87 -4.25 8.36 -17.09
N THR A 88 -3.59 9.37 -16.52
CA THR A 88 -2.69 10.27 -17.27
C THR A 88 -1.24 10.24 -16.82
N LEU A 89 -0.93 9.57 -15.70
CA LEU A 89 0.39 9.61 -15.09
C LEU A 89 0.94 8.22 -14.82
N THR A 90 2.27 8.12 -14.93
CA THR A 90 3.07 7.01 -14.41
C THR A 90 3.94 7.52 -13.27
N GLY A 91 4.36 6.63 -12.38
CA GLY A 91 5.13 7.00 -11.20
C GLY A 91 4.86 6.02 -10.06
N PRO A 92 5.58 6.13 -8.94
CA PRO A 92 5.20 5.41 -7.76
C PRO A 92 3.99 6.06 -7.09
N MET A 93 3.02 5.23 -6.71
CA MET A 93 2.03 5.53 -5.68
C MET A 93 2.71 5.38 -4.32
N GLN A 94 2.70 6.45 -3.52
CA GLN A 94 3.41 6.53 -2.22
C GLN A 94 2.43 6.20 -1.10
N VAL A 95 2.10 4.92 -0.94
CA VAL A 95 1.12 4.51 0.07
C VAL A 95 1.69 4.75 1.47
N GLU A 96 0.95 5.48 2.29
CA GLU A 96 1.31 5.70 3.69
C GLU A 96 0.48 4.77 4.58
N PHE A 97 1.15 3.99 5.40
CA PHE A 97 0.53 3.09 6.35
C PHE A 97 0.95 3.45 7.76
N TYR A 98 -0.03 3.55 8.65
CA TYR A 98 0.14 3.81 10.07
C TYR A 98 -0.30 2.55 10.81
N PRO A 99 0.60 1.56 10.97
CA PRO A 99 0.33 0.38 11.76
C PRO A 99 0.08 0.83 13.20
N GLY A 100 -1.10 0.57 13.76
CA GLY A 100 -1.31 0.81 15.19
C GLY A 100 -0.46 -0.12 16.04
N GLN A 101 -1.00 -0.58 17.17
CA GLN A 101 -0.21 -1.38 18.11
C GLN A 101 -0.03 -2.83 17.66
N LEU A 102 -1.04 -3.39 17.00
CA LEU A 102 -1.06 -4.81 16.68
C LEU A 102 -0.36 -5.10 15.36
N PRO A 103 0.38 -6.22 15.25
CA PRO A 103 1.04 -6.58 14.02
C PRO A 103 0.08 -6.67 12.83
N ALA A 104 0.44 -5.99 11.75
CA ALA A 104 -0.27 -6.00 10.49
C ALA A 104 0.73 -6.11 9.33
N LYS A 105 0.32 -6.72 8.22
CA LYS A 105 1.15 -6.82 7.01
C LYS A 105 0.38 -6.31 5.80
N VAL A 106 0.94 -5.32 5.13
CA VAL A 106 0.48 -4.81 3.84
C VAL A 106 1.25 -5.49 2.71
N THR A 107 0.54 -5.97 1.71
CA THR A 107 1.06 -6.49 0.45
C THR A 107 0.29 -5.86 -0.70
N TRP A 108 0.83 -5.92 -1.91
CA TRP A 108 0.17 -5.29 -3.06
C TRP A 108 0.51 -5.96 -4.40
N SER A 109 -0.35 -5.74 -5.38
CA SER A 109 -0.12 -6.13 -6.77
C SER A 109 -0.75 -5.15 -7.74
N VAL A 110 -0.07 -4.84 -8.83
CA VAL A 110 -0.59 -4.07 -9.95
C VAL A 110 -1.05 -5.03 -11.04
N ALA A 111 -2.24 -4.81 -11.60
CA ALA A 111 -2.79 -5.65 -12.66
C ALA A 111 -1.83 -5.76 -13.86
N GLY A 112 -1.33 -6.97 -14.14
CA GLY A 112 -0.35 -7.21 -15.20
C GLY A 112 1.04 -6.58 -14.97
N GLY A 113 1.32 -6.10 -13.76
CA GLY A 113 2.53 -5.36 -13.42
C GLY A 113 3.32 -5.97 -12.26
N ALA A 114 3.95 -5.09 -11.47
CA ALA A 114 4.74 -5.47 -10.30
C ALA A 114 3.85 -5.94 -9.13
N SER A 115 4.46 -6.64 -8.19
CA SER A 115 3.81 -7.05 -6.94
C SER A 115 4.82 -7.18 -5.80
N ASP A 116 4.35 -7.03 -4.57
CA ASP A 116 5.08 -7.36 -3.36
C ASP A 116 4.23 -8.27 -2.46
N SER A 117 4.68 -9.51 -2.31
CA SER A 117 4.08 -10.51 -1.43
C SER A 117 4.74 -10.60 -0.05
N VAL A 118 5.85 -9.88 0.16
CA VAL A 118 6.61 -9.89 1.41
C VAL A 118 6.09 -8.79 2.34
N GLY A 119 5.74 -7.64 1.79
CA GLY A 119 5.40 -6.45 2.54
C GLY A 119 6.68 -5.72 2.93
N LYS A 120 7.16 -4.87 2.03
CA LYS A 120 8.37 -4.06 2.20
C LYS A 120 7.97 -2.62 2.44
N TYR A 121 8.57 -2.02 3.46
CA TYR A 121 8.26 -0.65 3.86
C TYR A 121 9.54 0.08 4.21
N SER A 122 9.43 1.40 4.28
CA SER A 122 10.36 2.18 5.07
C SER A 122 9.61 2.97 6.13
N SER A 123 9.99 2.78 7.39
CA SER A 123 9.43 3.43 8.57
C SER A 123 10.25 4.66 8.95
N GLU A 124 9.58 5.74 9.36
CA GLU A 124 10.23 6.93 9.92
C GLU A 124 11.13 6.60 11.13
N GLN A 125 10.83 5.52 11.86
CA GLN A 125 11.55 5.15 13.07
C GLN A 125 12.64 4.10 12.83
N GLU A 126 12.33 3.07 12.04
CA GLU A 126 13.19 1.87 11.92
C GLU A 126 13.89 1.77 10.55
N GLY A 127 13.58 2.65 9.59
CA GLY A 127 14.06 2.53 8.21
C GLY A 127 13.45 1.33 7.49
N TYR A 128 14.25 0.57 6.76
CA TYR A 128 13.75 -0.58 6.01
C TYR A 128 13.21 -1.67 6.95
N VAL A 129 11.94 -2.01 6.79
CA VAL A 129 11.23 -3.04 7.57
C VAL A 129 10.45 -3.96 6.63
N THR A 130 10.19 -5.20 7.05
CA THR A 130 9.46 -6.18 6.22
C THR A 130 8.48 -7.06 6.99
N GLY A 131 7.54 -7.66 6.26
CA GLY A 131 6.59 -8.63 6.78
C GLY A 131 5.52 -8.00 7.66
N PHE A 132 5.16 -8.68 8.74
CA PHE A 132 4.31 -8.12 9.79
C PHE A 132 5.04 -7.04 10.57
N ILE A 133 4.45 -5.86 10.62
CA ILE A 133 4.98 -4.68 11.31
C ILE A 133 4.00 -4.19 12.38
N GLY A 134 4.52 -3.56 13.42
CA GLY A 134 3.76 -3.14 14.60
C GLY A 134 4.57 -3.37 15.86
N THR A 135 3.91 -3.74 16.96
CA THR A 135 4.57 -3.92 18.27
C THR A 135 4.55 -5.40 18.67
N GLU A 136 5.62 -5.84 19.34
CA GLU A 136 5.67 -7.18 19.91
C GLU A 136 4.51 -7.39 20.90
N THR A 137 3.93 -8.58 20.87
CA THR A 137 2.80 -8.94 21.73
C THR A 137 2.98 -10.36 22.27
N ALA A 138 2.10 -10.78 23.18
CA ALA A 138 2.13 -12.14 23.71
C ALA A 138 1.93 -13.16 22.58
N GLY A 139 3.00 -13.90 22.24
CA GLY A 139 2.99 -14.93 21.20
C GLY A 139 3.41 -14.47 19.81
N ILE A 140 3.68 -13.16 19.61
CA ILE A 140 4.26 -12.64 18.36
C ILE A 140 5.45 -11.73 18.68
N THR A 141 6.66 -12.16 18.30
CA THR A 141 7.90 -11.43 18.59
C THR A 141 8.86 -11.48 17.40
N ASN A 142 9.86 -10.59 17.39
CA ASN A 142 10.92 -10.64 16.38
C ASN A 142 11.73 -11.93 16.41
N ALA A 143 11.83 -12.58 17.57
CA ALA A 143 12.63 -13.79 17.73
C ALA A 143 11.90 -15.05 17.23
N LEU A 144 10.57 -15.09 17.39
CA LEU A 144 9.76 -16.29 17.15
C LEU A 144 8.79 -16.17 15.98
N GLY A 145 8.59 -14.97 15.42
CA GLY A 145 7.48 -14.74 14.49
C GLY A 145 6.16 -14.93 15.21
N SER A 146 5.23 -15.66 14.59
CA SER A 146 3.99 -16.11 15.24
C SER A 146 4.17 -17.35 16.13
N ASN A 147 5.41 -17.85 16.28
CA ASN A 147 5.72 -19.07 17.04
C ASN A 147 4.89 -20.29 16.60
N GLY A 148 4.65 -20.42 15.28
CA GLY A 148 3.88 -21.50 14.68
C GLY A 148 2.35 -21.33 14.76
N LEU A 149 1.85 -20.23 15.35
CA LEU A 149 0.42 -19.94 15.41
C LEU A 149 -0.09 -19.45 14.05
N SER A 150 -1.26 -19.95 13.67
CA SER A 150 -2.07 -19.41 12.56
C SER A 150 -3.25 -18.64 13.14
N PHE A 151 -3.75 -17.66 12.39
CA PHE A 151 -4.82 -16.78 12.84
C PHE A 151 -6.01 -16.86 11.89
N VAL A 152 -7.20 -17.04 12.45
CA VAL A 152 -8.44 -17.13 11.68
C VAL A 152 -9.22 -15.83 11.86
N GLY A 153 -9.64 -15.26 10.75
CA GLY A 153 -10.50 -14.09 10.68
C GLY A 153 -11.40 -14.16 9.46
N SER A 154 -11.85 -13.01 8.99
CA SER A 154 -12.59 -12.89 7.75
C SER A 154 -11.77 -12.16 6.69
N SER A 155 -12.09 -12.43 5.43
CA SER A 155 -11.77 -11.58 4.29
C SER A 155 -12.77 -10.44 4.25
N TYR A 156 -12.27 -9.24 4.01
CA TYR A 156 -13.05 -8.03 3.84
C TYR A 156 -12.67 -7.35 2.53
N LEU A 157 -13.66 -6.74 1.89
CA LEU A 157 -13.47 -5.84 0.77
C LEU A 157 -13.92 -4.44 1.19
N TYR A 158 -13.10 -3.43 0.89
CA TYR A 158 -13.49 -2.05 1.16
C TYR A 158 -14.55 -1.58 0.14
N ASP A 159 -15.69 -1.10 0.63
CA ASP A 159 -16.70 -0.43 -0.20
C ASP A 159 -16.58 1.09 -0.03
N ASN A 160 -16.17 1.75 -1.10
CA ASN A 160 -15.98 3.19 -1.15
C ASN A 160 -17.29 3.99 -1.02
N ASN A 161 -18.44 3.40 -1.34
CA ASN A 161 -19.71 4.10 -1.28
C ASN A 161 -20.22 4.21 0.16
N THR A 162 -20.00 3.18 0.96
CA THR A 162 -20.42 3.11 2.36
C THR A 162 -19.29 3.45 3.33
N VAL A 163 -18.06 3.62 2.82
CA VAL A 163 -16.84 3.91 3.61
C VAL A 163 -16.68 2.84 4.71
N SER A 164 -16.82 1.57 4.32
CA SER A 164 -16.86 0.45 5.26
C SER A 164 -16.26 -0.82 4.71
N TRP A 165 -15.93 -1.75 5.60
CA TRP A 165 -15.46 -3.09 5.27
C TRP A 165 -16.64 -4.06 5.16
N GLY A 166 -16.89 -4.56 3.95
CA GLY A 166 -17.85 -5.65 3.72
C GLY A 166 -17.17 -6.99 3.97
N ALA A 167 -17.70 -7.79 4.90
CA ALA A 167 -17.22 -9.15 5.12
C ALA A 167 -17.59 -10.04 3.92
N ASP A 168 -16.67 -10.91 3.52
CA ASP A 168 -16.82 -11.82 2.39
C ASP A 168 -16.76 -13.29 2.86
N ASN A 169 -15.57 -13.78 3.16
CA ASN A 169 -15.29 -15.19 3.44
C ASN A 169 -14.43 -15.37 4.69
N VAL A 170 -14.26 -16.61 5.17
CA VAL A 170 -13.26 -16.91 6.21
C VAL A 170 -11.85 -16.83 5.61
N HIS A 171 -10.93 -16.17 6.31
CA HIS A 171 -9.51 -16.11 5.96
C HIS A 171 -8.66 -16.74 7.05
N THR A 172 -7.64 -17.51 6.66
CA THR A 172 -6.63 -18.02 7.58
C THR A 172 -5.28 -17.43 7.21
N ILE A 173 -4.72 -16.64 8.13
CA ILE A 173 -3.35 -16.16 8.06
C ILE A 173 -2.46 -17.32 8.55
N PRO A 174 -1.58 -17.87 7.70
CA PRO A 174 -0.69 -18.94 8.13
C PRO A 174 0.32 -18.45 9.16
N ALA A 175 0.98 -19.39 9.83
CA ALA A 175 2.11 -19.06 10.67
C ALA A 175 3.21 -18.35 9.86
N PHE A 176 3.84 -17.36 10.47
CA PHE A 176 4.93 -16.59 9.88
C PHE A 176 6.17 -16.67 10.75
N GLY A 177 7.33 -16.65 10.10
CA GLY A 177 8.64 -16.75 10.71
C GLY A 177 9.07 -15.48 11.44
N ASN A 178 10.32 -15.50 11.88
CA ASN A 178 10.90 -14.44 12.68
C ASN A 178 11.50 -13.31 11.82
N ALA A 179 12.07 -12.31 12.48
CA ALA A 179 12.65 -11.16 11.78
C ALA A 179 13.86 -11.53 10.90
N ALA A 180 14.63 -12.55 11.29
CA ALA A 180 15.77 -13.02 10.48
C ALA A 180 15.34 -13.67 9.15
N SER A 181 14.13 -14.24 9.09
CA SER A 181 13.52 -14.69 7.84
C SER A 181 12.87 -13.56 7.02
N GLY A 182 12.78 -12.34 7.55
CA GLY A 182 12.12 -11.20 6.90
C GLY A 182 10.58 -11.20 7.05
N ASP A 183 10.03 -12.10 7.84
CA ASP A 183 8.58 -12.32 7.98
C ASP A 183 7.91 -11.37 8.97
N CYS A 184 8.70 -10.69 9.82
CA CYS A 184 8.23 -9.62 10.68
C CYS A 184 9.33 -8.60 10.99
N THR A 185 8.93 -7.39 11.36
CA THR A 185 9.79 -6.39 11.99
C THR A 185 8.95 -5.62 12.99
N LEU A 186 9.13 -5.93 14.26
CA LEU A 186 8.29 -5.45 15.35
C LEU A 186 9.09 -4.53 16.27
N ILE A 187 8.43 -3.54 16.86
CA ILE A 187 9.05 -2.70 17.90
C ILE A 187 8.90 -3.42 19.24
N SER A 188 10.00 -3.50 19.99
CA SER A 188 9.97 -4.02 21.36
C SER A 188 9.46 -2.97 22.34
N GLY A 189 8.52 -3.33 23.22
CA GLY A 189 8.04 -2.46 24.31
C GLY A 189 6.67 -1.84 24.05
N VAL A 190 6.40 -0.68 24.65
CA VAL A 190 5.12 0.04 24.51
C VAL A 190 5.31 1.18 23.52
N GLY A 191 4.53 1.17 22.45
CA GLY A 191 4.55 2.21 21.43
C GLY A 191 3.87 1.73 20.16
N ASP A 192 3.66 2.66 19.23
CA ASP A 192 3.08 2.39 17.92
C ASP A 192 4.18 2.62 16.89
N MET A 193 4.28 1.72 15.92
CA MET A 193 5.19 1.95 14.82
C MET A 193 4.75 3.20 14.05
N LYS A 194 5.72 4.07 13.76
CA LYS A 194 5.47 5.32 13.04
C LYS A 194 5.11 5.04 11.59
N LYS A 195 4.74 6.11 10.88
CA LYS A 195 4.38 6.09 9.47
C LYS A 195 5.36 5.24 8.67
N CYS A 196 4.82 4.35 7.86
CA CYS A 196 5.53 3.47 6.95
C CYS A 196 5.14 3.82 5.52
N ILE A 197 6.12 4.03 4.66
CA ILE A 197 5.89 4.31 3.23
C ILE A 197 6.14 3.06 2.40
N ILE A 198 5.20 2.77 1.52
CA ILE A 198 5.22 1.66 0.57
C ILE A 198 5.21 2.25 -0.85
N PRO A 199 6.32 2.14 -1.60
CA PRO A 199 6.36 2.56 -3.00
C PRO A 199 5.73 1.50 -3.90
N ILE A 200 4.63 1.84 -4.59
CA ILE A 200 3.97 0.98 -5.57
C ILE A 200 4.22 1.55 -6.98
N PRO A 201 5.09 0.95 -7.81
CA PRO A 201 5.40 1.47 -9.14
C PRO A 201 4.24 1.27 -10.12
N ILE A 202 3.72 2.37 -10.66
CA ILE A 202 2.71 2.38 -11.72
C ILE A 202 3.37 2.69 -13.05
N THR A 203 3.62 1.64 -13.85
CA THR A 203 4.27 1.72 -15.17
C THR A 203 3.29 1.97 -16.32
N VAL A 204 2.00 1.69 -16.09
CA VAL A 204 0.92 1.93 -17.05
C VAL A 204 -0.15 2.77 -16.35
N ALA A 205 -0.45 3.95 -16.89
CA ALA A 205 -1.48 4.82 -16.34
C ALA A 205 -2.85 4.11 -16.34
N GLY A 206 -3.70 4.39 -15.35
CA GLY A 206 -4.99 3.73 -15.18
C GLY A 206 -4.93 2.27 -14.71
N SER A 207 -3.75 1.78 -14.29
CA SER A 207 -3.64 0.42 -13.76
C SER A 207 -4.44 0.26 -12.46
N GLU A 208 -5.06 -0.91 -12.32
CA GLU A 208 -5.67 -1.35 -11.07
C GLU A 208 -4.59 -1.85 -10.11
N VAL A 209 -4.67 -1.42 -8.85
CA VAL A 209 -3.78 -1.77 -7.75
C VAL A 209 -4.60 -2.45 -6.66
N THR A 210 -4.27 -3.70 -6.37
CA THR A 210 -4.82 -4.40 -5.21
C THR A 210 -3.86 -4.23 -4.03
N ILE A 211 -4.34 -3.65 -2.93
CA ILE A 211 -3.64 -3.54 -1.65
C ILE A 211 -4.33 -4.50 -0.67
N THR A 212 -3.56 -5.32 0.02
CA THR A 212 -4.05 -6.27 1.02
C THR A 212 -3.40 -5.99 2.36
N ILE A 213 -4.18 -5.84 3.42
CA ILE A 213 -3.72 -5.76 4.81
C ILE A 213 -4.16 -7.02 5.56
N GLU A 214 -3.23 -7.74 6.17
CA GLU A 214 -3.50 -8.87 7.06
C GLU A 214 -3.32 -8.46 8.52
N ASN A 215 -4.37 -8.60 9.33
CA ASN A 215 -4.32 -8.38 10.78
C ASN A 215 -4.51 -9.71 11.51
N CYS A 216 -3.51 -10.12 12.29
CA CYS A 216 -3.52 -11.41 12.96
C CYS A 216 -4.24 -11.43 14.32
N LEU A 217 -4.47 -10.27 14.94
CA LEU A 217 -5.02 -10.18 16.29
C LEU A 217 -6.30 -9.33 16.33
N ALA A 218 -7.11 -9.57 17.36
CA ALA A 218 -8.37 -8.86 17.59
C ALA A 218 -8.15 -7.39 17.97
N ASN A 219 -9.08 -6.52 17.58
CA ASN A 219 -9.01 -5.07 17.75
C ASN A 219 -7.84 -4.38 17.01
N PRO A 220 -7.52 -4.74 15.76
CA PRO A 220 -6.45 -4.08 15.03
C PRO A 220 -6.90 -2.67 14.64
N THR A 221 -6.09 -1.68 15.01
CA THR A 221 -6.28 -0.30 14.57
C THR A 221 -5.15 0.07 13.62
N TRP A 222 -5.49 0.74 12.54
CA TRP A 222 -4.51 1.30 11.61
C TRP A 222 -5.16 2.34 10.71
N THR A 223 -4.32 3.10 10.03
CA THR A 223 -4.74 4.07 9.02
C THR A 223 -3.90 3.91 7.76
N LEU A 224 -4.53 4.10 6.59
CA LEU A 224 -3.92 4.01 5.27
C LEU A 224 -4.28 5.26 4.45
N SER A 225 -3.28 5.84 3.80
CA SER A 225 -3.41 6.91 2.82
C SER A 225 -2.87 6.44 1.47
N VAL A 226 -3.64 6.65 0.40
CA VAL A 226 -3.29 6.19 -0.96
C VAL A 226 -3.26 7.39 -1.92
N PRO A 227 -2.20 8.21 -1.89
CA PRO A 227 -2.06 9.32 -2.82
C PRO A 227 -1.86 8.82 -4.24
N CYS A 228 -2.23 9.63 -5.24
CA CYS A 228 -1.99 9.28 -6.63
C CYS A 228 -0.52 9.22 -7.00
N GLN A 229 -0.22 8.39 -8.01
CA GLN A 229 1.11 8.28 -8.54
C GLN A 229 1.59 9.59 -9.18
N ARG A 230 2.86 9.91 -8.95
CA ARG A 230 3.53 11.06 -9.56
C ARG A 230 4.95 10.66 -9.93
N PRO A 231 5.48 11.06 -11.11
CA PRO A 231 6.89 10.85 -11.43
C PRO A 231 7.78 11.47 -10.35
N LEU A 232 8.84 10.76 -9.97
CA LEU A 232 9.79 11.26 -8.99
C LEU A 232 10.68 12.36 -9.57
N THR A 233 11.06 13.32 -8.71
CA THR A 233 12.00 14.38 -9.08
C THR A 233 13.43 13.84 -9.16
N PRO A 234 14.18 14.10 -10.26
CA PRO A 234 15.55 13.66 -10.40
C PRO A 234 16.51 14.45 -9.48
N ILE A 235 17.49 13.74 -8.93
CA ILE A 235 18.60 14.30 -8.15
C ILE A 235 19.91 13.85 -8.81
N ALA A 236 20.81 14.77 -9.12
CA ALA A 236 22.10 14.39 -9.69
C ALA A 236 22.93 13.64 -8.64
N CYS A 237 23.52 12.52 -9.05
CA CYS A 237 24.28 11.66 -8.16
C CYS A 237 25.51 11.04 -8.81
N SER A 238 26.44 10.54 -7.98
CA SER A 238 27.52 9.68 -8.45
C SER A 238 27.05 8.26 -8.71
N ALA A 239 27.88 7.47 -9.40
CA ALA A 239 27.77 6.01 -9.34
C ALA A 239 27.91 5.48 -7.90
N GLY A 240 27.48 4.24 -7.67
CA GLY A 240 27.57 3.57 -6.38
C GLY A 240 29.00 3.14 -6.05
N LEU A 241 29.52 3.62 -4.92
CA LEU A 241 30.90 3.39 -4.48
C LEU A 241 30.95 2.68 -3.13
N GLY A 242 32.05 1.99 -2.83
CA GLY A 242 32.17 1.18 -1.60
C GLY A 242 32.35 1.95 -0.29
N SER A 243 32.52 3.28 -0.31
CA SER A 243 32.68 4.07 0.93
C SER A 243 32.30 5.55 0.75
N ALA A 244 31.96 6.21 1.85
CA ALA A 244 31.61 7.62 1.87
C ALA A 244 32.74 8.54 1.32
N PRO A 245 34.02 8.38 1.71
CA PRO A 245 35.09 9.24 1.20
C PRO A 245 35.28 9.12 -0.32
N LEU A 246 35.16 7.91 -0.87
CA LEU A 246 35.23 7.69 -2.31
C LEU A 246 34.05 8.35 -3.02
N ALA A 247 32.83 8.20 -2.50
CA ALA A 247 31.66 8.85 -3.06
C ALA A 247 31.83 10.38 -3.06
N CYS A 248 32.31 10.98 -1.97
CA CYS A 248 32.46 12.43 -1.84
C CYS A 248 33.36 13.10 -2.88
N VAL A 249 34.41 12.42 -3.34
CA VAL A 249 35.31 12.93 -4.39
C VAL A 249 34.85 12.56 -5.80
N SER A 250 33.81 11.73 -5.93
CA SER A 250 33.29 11.31 -7.23
C SER A 250 32.59 12.46 -7.96
N SER A 251 32.61 12.38 -9.29
CA SER A 251 31.76 13.17 -10.18
C SER A 251 30.31 12.67 -10.14
N LEU A 252 29.38 13.56 -10.47
CA LEU A 252 27.96 13.27 -10.57
C LEU A 252 27.63 12.93 -12.02
N THR A 253 27.50 11.65 -12.29
CA THR A 253 27.37 11.12 -13.66
C THR A 253 26.04 10.40 -13.87
N THR A 254 25.25 10.25 -12.82
CA THR A 254 23.99 9.50 -12.83
C THR A 254 22.89 10.32 -12.17
N THR A 255 21.69 9.77 -12.14
CA THR A 255 20.52 10.36 -11.50
C THR A 255 19.95 9.35 -10.52
N LEU A 256 19.55 9.84 -9.35
CA LEU A 256 18.72 9.08 -8.42
C LEU A 256 17.40 9.80 -8.21
N TYR A 257 16.44 9.06 -7.68
CA TYR A 257 15.11 9.55 -7.35
C TYR A 257 14.80 9.14 -5.91
N SER A 258 14.00 9.91 -5.17
CA SER A 258 13.68 9.57 -3.78
C SER A 258 12.21 9.73 -3.44
N ILE A 259 11.71 8.85 -2.56
CA ILE A 259 10.42 9.01 -1.88
C ILE A 259 10.68 9.32 -0.42
N LYS A 260 9.98 10.34 0.09
CA LYS A 260 10.17 10.86 1.45
C LYS A 260 9.38 10.07 2.44
N VAL A 261 10.05 9.66 3.52
CA VAL A 261 9.40 8.97 4.63
C VAL A 261 9.05 9.95 5.74
N GLY A 262 9.99 10.80 6.14
CA GLY A 262 9.76 11.84 7.15
C GLY A 262 9.52 13.22 6.54
N ASP A 263 10.36 14.18 6.93
CA ASP A 263 10.28 15.57 6.46
C ASP A 263 10.41 15.69 4.94
N PRO A 264 9.57 16.50 4.27
CA PRO A 264 9.53 16.63 2.81
C PRO A 264 10.71 17.42 2.21
N GLY A 265 11.71 17.79 3.02
CA GLY A 265 12.91 18.50 2.58
C GLY A 265 13.95 17.57 1.94
N ALA A 266 15.19 17.69 2.42
CA ALA A 266 16.34 16.95 1.87
C ALA A 266 16.17 15.43 1.95
N VAL A 267 16.97 14.70 1.17
CA VAL A 267 17.14 13.26 1.42
C VAL A 267 17.57 13.04 2.86
N ASN A 268 16.75 12.26 3.57
CA ASN A 268 16.92 11.90 4.97
C ASN A 268 17.21 10.40 5.10
N VAL A 269 17.71 10.01 6.27
CA VAL A 269 17.71 8.60 6.67
C VAL A 269 16.26 8.10 6.61
N THR A 270 16.07 6.83 6.23
CA THR A 270 14.77 6.17 5.97
C THR A 270 14.14 6.49 4.61
N ASP A 271 14.62 7.47 3.83
CA ASP A 271 14.04 7.71 2.50
C ASP A 271 14.31 6.54 1.55
N TRP A 272 13.31 6.20 0.73
CA TRP A 272 13.51 5.29 -0.40
C TRP A 272 14.26 6.00 -1.53
N VAL A 273 15.14 5.26 -2.21
CA VAL A 273 15.91 5.75 -3.35
C VAL A 273 15.90 4.78 -4.52
N PHE A 274 15.81 5.32 -5.73
CA PHE A 274 15.63 4.57 -6.98
C PHE A 274 16.56 5.08 -8.08
N SER A 275 16.82 4.23 -9.07
CA SER A 275 17.53 4.61 -10.30
C SER A 275 16.62 5.09 -11.43
N ASP A 276 15.30 5.02 -11.26
CA ASP A 276 14.30 5.44 -12.25
C ASP A 276 13.18 6.30 -11.62
N ALA A 277 12.55 7.12 -12.46
CA ALA A 277 11.50 8.05 -12.04
C ALA A 277 10.16 7.39 -11.67
N ILE A 278 9.99 6.09 -11.97
CA ILE A 278 8.75 5.32 -11.72
C ILE A 278 8.85 4.56 -10.39
N GLY A 279 10.03 4.49 -9.78
CA GLY A 279 10.25 3.79 -8.52
C GLY A 279 10.24 2.26 -8.68
N THR A 280 10.56 1.76 -9.88
CA THR A 280 10.59 0.31 -10.17
C THR A 280 11.86 -0.35 -9.66
N THR A 281 12.99 0.33 -9.79
CA THR A 281 14.33 -0.19 -9.53
C THR A 281 14.93 0.56 -8.36
N VAL A 282 14.92 -0.07 -7.19
CA VAL A 282 15.60 0.45 -6.00
C VAL A 282 17.09 0.61 -6.26
N LEU A 283 17.68 1.65 -5.68
CA LEU A 283 19.09 1.91 -5.84
C LEU A 283 19.92 0.83 -5.11
N PRO A 284 20.95 0.22 -5.74
CA PRO A 284 21.72 -0.85 -5.12
C PRO A 284 22.48 -0.42 -3.86
N ASP A 285 22.78 -1.38 -2.97
CA ASP A 285 23.53 -1.15 -1.74
C ASP A 285 24.93 -0.63 -2.01
N ASN A 286 25.19 0.63 -1.67
CA ASN A 286 26.47 1.34 -1.88
C ASN A 286 26.43 2.75 -1.25
N TRP A 287 27.51 3.51 -1.44
CA TRP A 287 27.59 4.94 -1.15
C TRP A 287 27.43 5.80 -2.41
N TYR A 288 26.61 6.84 -2.34
CA TYR A 288 26.29 7.73 -3.46
C TYR A 288 26.44 9.19 -3.06
N LYS A 289 27.13 10.01 -3.85
CA LYS A 289 27.19 11.46 -3.65
C LYS A 289 25.99 12.14 -4.29
N ILE A 290 25.43 13.14 -3.63
CA ILE A 290 24.37 14.02 -4.15
C ILE A 290 24.74 15.51 -4.00
N ASP A 291 24.23 16.36 -4.90
CA ASP A 291 24.49 17.80 -4.95
C ASP A 291 23.31 18.71 -4.65
N ALA A 292 22.12 18.15 -4.63
CA ALA A 292 20.88 18.87 -4.46
C ALA A 292 19.97 18.14 -3.48
N ASP A 293 19.16 18.94 -2.81
CA ASP A 293 17.95 18.49 -2.19
C ASP A 293 16.94 18.10 -3.31
N PRO A 294 16.15 17.03 -3.15
CA PRO A 294 15.01 16.67 -4.02
C PRO A 294 14.05 17.82 -4.36
N SER A 295 13.98 18.87 -3.53
CA SER A 295 13.27 20.12 -3.84
C SER A 295 13.91 20.96 -4.95
N GLY A 296 15.06 20.54 -5.49
CA GLY A 296 15.87 21.30 -6.44
C GLY A 296 16.71 22.39 -5.78
N THR A 297 16.71 22.49 -4.45
CA THR A 297 17.55 23.45 -3.72
C THR A 297 19.00 22.93 -3.70
N PRO A 298 19.98 23.65 -4.28
CA PRO A 298 21.37 23.24 -4.22
C PRO A 298 21.81 23.11 -2.76
N LEU A 299 22.45 21.99 -2.42
CA LEU A 299 23.04 21.86 -1.09
C LEU A 299 24.23 22.80 -0.98
N THR A 300 24.38 23.47 0.17
CA THR A 300 25.59 24.26 0.45
C THR A 300 26.84 23.40 0.59
N THR A 301 26.66 22.07 0.72
CA THR A 301 27.73 21.07 0.83
C THR A 301 27.22 19.73 0.30
N PHE A 302 28.02 19.04 -0.52
CA PHE A 302 27.66 17.70 -1.00
C PHE A 302 27.48 16.72 0.17
N ARG A 303 26.64 15.70 -0.04
CA ARG A 303 26.43 14.61 0.93
C ARG A 303 26.67 13.28 0.26
N ALA A 304 27.18 12.29 1.00
CA ALA A 304 27.23 10.90 0.60
C ALA A 304 26.16 10.11 1.37
N LEU A 305 25.30 9.40 0.65
CA LEU A 305 24.24 8.56 1.16
C LEU A 305 24.72 7.11 1.19
N GLN A 306 24.61 6.44 2.34
CA GLN A 306 24.68 4.99 2.39
C GLN A 306 23.30 4.43 2.12
N VAL A 307 23.19 3.55 1.13
CA VAL A 307 21.93 2.89 0.76
C VAL A 307 22.01 1.41 1.09
N GLU A 308 20.93 0.88 1.63
CA GLU A 308 20.75 -0.54 1.90
C GLU A 308 19.29 -0.93 1.64
N ASN A 309 19.07 -1.97 0.84
CA ASN A 309 17.75 -2.42 0.41
C ASN A 309 16.90 -1.32 -0.25
N GLY A 310 17.54 -0.37 -0.94
CA GLY A 310 16.86 0.78 -1.54
C GLY A 310 16.46 1.89 -0.57
N VAL A 311 16.85 1.81 0.70
CA VAL A 311 16.57 2.81 1.72
C VAL A 311 17.86 3.48 2.19
N VAL A 312 17.82 4.78 2.45
CA VAL A 312 18.96 5.52 3.00
C VAL A 312 19.18 5.13 4.45
N LYS A 313 20.33 4.51 4.73
CA LYS A 313 20.72 4.04 6.06
C LYS A 313 21.51 5.07 6.85
N SER A 314 22.38 5.84 6.19
CA SER A 314 23.14 6.90 6.83
C SER A 314 23.51 8.00 5.83
N ILE A 315 23.84 9.18 6.36
CA ILE A 315 24.24 10.35 5.57
C ILE A 315 25.56 10.87 6.13
N TYR A 316 26.53 11.06 5.23
CA TYR A 316 27.84 11.60 5.52
C TYR A 316 28.01 12.96 4.83
N ALA A 317 28.40 13.99 5.58
CA ALA A 317 28.70 15.30 5.02
C ALA A 317 30.07 15.26 4.34
N CYS A 318 30.14 15.61 3.06
CA CYS A 318 31.41 15.65 2.36
C CYS A 318 32.24 16.87 2.81
N PRO A 319 33.57 16.70 2.99
CA PRO A 319 34.46 17.80 3.34
C PRO A 319 34.64 18.80 2.20
#